data_AF-A0A817VAI4-F1
#
_entry.id   AF-A0A817VAI4-F1
#
_cell.length_a   1.000
_cell.length_b   1.000
_cell.length_c   1.000
_cell.angle_alpha   90.00
_cell.angle_beta   90.00
_cell.angle_gamma   90.00
#
_symmetry.space_group_name_H-M   'P 1'
#
loop_
_entity.id
_entity.type
_entity.pdbx_description
1 polymer ?
#
loop_
_entity_poly.entity_id
_entity_poly.type
_entity_poly.pdbx_seq_one_letter_code
_entity_poly.pdbx_strand_id
1 'polypeptide(L)'
;MRPLVDKTLQSTTFRDDVDFMQILNHYVHTERCLLLTTLFCTIKISNYSTTDTHKNSIDIVGYFLQDNLVTSKLEQITIQTVQNLLHIFLYKNVFSYKDKIYTCTKHSPNTMSLTDTLSNIYLSVWQTRILKQLRQNNELFGRYKDQIFFIWNSSNAEDLNAFLQTIRDKFPTVQFQKLIRSSVPFLGAYIANRQGKLFSRVVHHPIIQNYTLP
;
A
#
# COMPACT_ATOMS: atom_id res chain seq x y z
N MET A 1 -8.64 14.08 9.23
CA MET A 1 -7.63 13.47 8.32
C MET A 1 -7.94 12.02 7.97
N ARG A 2 -8.05 11.10 8.93
CA ARG A 2 -8.32 9.68 8.65
C ARG A 2 -9.56 9.40 7.78
N PRO A 3 -10.72 10.05 7.98
CA PRO A 3 -11.88 9.87 7.09
C PRO A 3 -11.61 10.23 5.63
N LEU A 4 -10.79 11.25 5.38
CA LEU A 4 -10.37 11.61 4.02
C LEU A 4 -9.49 10.51 3.43
N VAL A 5 -8.50 10.04 4.19
CA VAL A 5 -7.59 8.96 3.74
C VAL A 5 -8.40 7.70 3.41
N ASP A 6 -9.29 7.27 4.29
CA ASP A 6 -10.10 6.08 4.09
C ASP A 6 -10.98 6.22 2.84
N LYS A 7 -11.61 7.38 2.64
CA LYS A 7 -12.41 7.68 1.44
C LYS A 7 -11.57 7.68 0.16
N THR A 8 -10.39 8.31 0.17
CA THR A 8 -9.48 8.36 -0.99
C THR A 8 -9.01 6.96 -1.39
N LEU A 9 -8.71 6.10 -0.41
CA LEU A 9 -8.10 4.79 -0.66
C LEU A 9 -9.10 3.67 -0.88
N GLN A 10 -10.39 3.91 -0.61
CA GLN A 10 -11.45 2.90 -0.67
C GLN A 10 -11.46 2.11 -1.99
N SER A 11 -11.31 2.78 -3.14
CA SER A 11 -11.34 2.15 -4.47
C SER A 11 -10.10 1.33 -4.82
N THR A 12 -9.07 1.36 -3.98
CA THR A 12 -7.77 0.72 -4.22
C THR A 12 -7.35 -0.20 -3.07
N THR A 13 -8.27 -0.46 -2.13
CA THR A 13 -8.00 -1.22 -0.91
C THR A 13 -8.91 -2.45 -0.87
N PHE A 14 -8.32 -3.62 -0.69
CA PHE A 14 -9.07 -4.84 -0.36
C PHE A 14 -9.36 -4.86 1.13
N ARG A 15 -10.60 -5.21 1.50
CA ARG A 15 -11.01 -5.31 2.90
C ARG A 15 -10.56 -6.60 3.55
N ASP A 16 -10.63 -7.70 2.82
CA ASP A 16 -10.27 -9.06 3.23
C ASP A 16 -10.09 -9.96 1.99
N ASP A 17 -9.92 -11.26 2.23
CA ASP A 17 -9.79 -12.29 1.21
C ASP A 17 -11.06 -12.48 0.37
N VAL A 18 -12.24 -12.36 0.99
CA VAL A 18 -13.54 -12.46 0.30
C VAL A 18 -13.73 -11.29 -0.67
N ASP A 19 -13.48 -10.07 -0.21
CA ASP A 19 -13.55 -8.83 -1.00
C ASP A 19 -12.58 -8.87 -2.18
N PHE A 20 -11.35 -9.33 -1.95
CA PHE A 20 -10.37 -9.57 -3.01
C PHE A 20 -10.89 -10.54 -4.07
N MET A 21 -11.40 -11.71 -3.65
CA MET A 21 -11.90 -12.71 -4.59
C MET A 21 -13.14 -12.23 -5.35
N GLN A 22 -14.02 -11.46 -4.73
CA GLN A 22 -15.19 -10.86 -5.41
C GLN A 22 -14.76 -9.87 -6.49
N ILE A 23 -13.83 -8.96 -6.18
CA ILE A 23 -13.30 -7.97 -7.13
C ILE A 23 -12.57 -8.68 -8.28
N LEU A 24 -11.74 -9.66 -7.98
CA LEU A 24 -11.04 -10.43 -9.01
C LEU A 24 -12.01 -11.17 -9.94
N ASN A 25 -13.01 -11.86 -9.38
CA ASN A 25 -14.02 -12.55 -10.20
C ASN A 25 -14.83 -11.57 -11.06
N HIS A 26 -15.18 -10.40 -10.52
CA HIS A 26 -15.86 -9.36 -11.29
C HIS A 26 -15.03 -8.90 -12.49
N TYR A 27 -13.74 -8.59 -12.26
CA TYR A 27 -12.80 -8.22 -13.31
C TYR A 27 -12.68 -9.30 -14.39
N VAL A 28 -12.57 -10.57 -14.01
CA VAL A 28 -12.38 -11.66 -14.95
C VAL A 28 -13.65 -11.98 -15.75
N HIS A 29 -14.81 -12.05 -15.08
CA HIS A 29 -16.04 -12.55 -15.70
C HIS A 29 -16.87 -11.46 -16.38
N THR A 30 -16.90 -10.26 -15.80
CA THR A 30 -17.65 -9.14 -16.35
C THR A 30 -16.85 -8.41 -17.41
N GLU A 31 -15.57 -8.14 -17.14
CA GLU A 31 -14.73 -7.33 -18.02
C GLU A 31 -13.92 -8.16 -19.03
N ARG A 32 -13.86 -9.50 -18.84
CA ARG A 32 -13.17 -10.48 -19.73
C ARG A 32 -11.70 -10.14 -20.01
N CYS A 33 -10.99 -9.67 -18.99
CA CYS A 33 -9.68 -9.04 -19.18
C CYS A 33 -8.45 -9.97 -19.06
N LEU A 34 -8.60 -11.29 -18.84
CA LEU A 34 -7.45 -12.20 -18.78
C LEU A 34 -7.02 -12.65 -20.18
N LEU A 35 -5.78 -12.31 -20.53
CA LEU A 35 -5.07 -12.79 -21.71
C LEU A 35 -4.30 -14.08 -21.41
N LEU A 36 -3.90 -14.78 -22.46
CA LEU A 36 -3.01 -15.96 -22.35
C LEU A 36 -1.68 -15.61 -21.66
N THR A 37 -1.22 -14.37 -21.85
CA THR A 37 0.05 -13.85 -21.35
C THR A 37 -0.07 -13.09 -20.04
N THR A 38 -1.28 -12.98 -19.47
CA THR A 38 -1.49 -12.24 -18.22
C THR A 38 -0.66 -12.81 -17.08
N LEU A 39 0.06 -11.92 -16.42
CA LEU A 39 0.82 -12.18 -15.21
C LEU A 39 0.09 -11.57 -14.01
N PHE A 40 0.19 -12.27 -12.89
CA PHE A 40 -0.17 -11.75 -11.58
C PHE A 40 1.08 -11.24 -10.87
N CYS A 41 0.98 -10.04 -10.31
CA CYS A 41 2.04 -9.44 -9.53
C CYS A 41 1.56 -9.23 -8.09
N THR A 42 2.32 -9.76 -7.14
CA THR A 42 2.17 -9.40 -5.72
C THR A 42 3.42 -8.68 -5.25
N ILE A 43 3.25 -7.58 -4.52
CA ILE A 43 4.33 -6.83 -3.90
C ILE A 43 4.09 -6.77 -2.39
N LYS A 44 5.06 -7.23 -1.60
CA LYS A 44 5.07 -7.02 -0.14
C LYS A 44 6.03 -5.88 0.17
N ILE A 45 5.50 -4.80 0.72
CA ILE A 45 6.26 -3.62 1.11
C ILE A 45 6.69 -3.80 2.57
N SER A 46 7.93 -3.44 2.86
CA SER A 46 8.53 -3.55 4.18
C SER A 46 9.23 -2.24 4.54
N ASN A 47 9.38 -1.99 5.85
CA ASN A 47 10.12 -0.85 6.42
C ASN A 47 9.61 0.55 6.02
N TYR A 48 8.42 0.66 5.42
CA TYR A 48 7.83 1.93 4.97
C TYR A 48 7.55 2.94 6.09
N SER A 49 7.42 2.49 7.34
CA SER A 49 7.25 3.36 8.51
C SER A 49 8.55 3.66 9.25
N THR A 50 9.61 2.88 8.95
CA THR A 50 10.88 2.85 9.71
C THR A 50 12.07 3.32 8.90
N THR A 51 11.88 3.97 7.75
CA THR A 51 12.99 4.47 6.93
C THR A 51 12.87 5.95 6.60
N ASP A 52 11.71 6.55 6.85
CA ASP A 52 11.47 7.95 6.49
C ASP A 52 11.78 8.93 7.62
N THR A 53 12.36 10.06 7.21
CA THR A 53 12.57 11.19 8.09
C THR A 53 11.23 11.85 8.42
N HIS A 54 11.15 12.53 9.57
CA HIS A 54 9.97 13.30 9.93
C HIS A 54 9.63 14.36 8.87
N LYS A 55 10.65 15.02 8.31
CA LYS A 55 10.49 15.97 7.20
C LYS A 55 9.79 15.31 6.00
N ASN A 56 10.31 14.16 5.52
CA ASN A 56 9.69 13.47 4.38
C ASN A 56 8.24 13.06 4.68
N SER A 57 7.95 12.64 5.91
CA SER A 57 6.58 12.30 6.33
C SER A 57 5.64 13.51 6.26
N ILE A 58 6.09 14.69 6.71
CA ILE A 58 5.33 15.94 6.65
C ILE A 58 5.10 16.39 5.21
N ASP A 59 6.14 16.29 4.37
CA ASP A 59 6.08 16.67 2.96
C ASP A 59 5.11 15.77 2.19
N ILE A 60 5.17 14.46 2.42
CA ILE A 60 4.27 13.46 1.82
C ILE A 60 2.81 13.70 2.20
N VAL A 61 2.51 14.06 3.45
CA VAL A 61 1.15 14.46 3.83
C VAL A 61 0.73 15.73 3.11
N GLY A 62 1.63 16.71 2.98
CA GLY A 62 1.39 17.91 2.18
C GLY A 62 0.97 17.60 0.75
N TYR A 63 1.76 16.77 0.05
CA TYR A 63 1.45 16.32 -1.32
C TYR A 63 0.13 15.57 -1.39
N PHE A 64 -0.13 14.64 -0.47
CA PHE A 64 -1.38 13.91 -0.44
C PHE A 64 -2.59 14.83 -0.27
N LEU A 65 -2.53 15.80 0.64
CA LEU A 65 -3.61 16.74 0.85
C LEU A 65 -3.83 17.67 -0.34
N GLN A 66 -2.75 18.12 -1.00
CA GLN A 66 -2.83 18.92 -2.22
C GLN A 66 -3.53 18.17 -3.35
N ASP A 67 -3.24 16.88 -3.52
CA ASP A 67 -3.80 16.06 -4.60
C ASP A 67 -5.26 15.64 -4.35
N ASN A 68 -5.74 15.64 -3.09
CA ASN A 68 -7.02 15.04 -2.72
C ASN A 68 -8.05 16.02 -2.13
N LEU A 69 -7.66 17.25 -1.84
CA LEU A 69 -8.59 18.27 -1.36
C LEU A 69 -9.06 19.17 -2.51
N VAL A 70 -10.38 19.37 -2.60
CA VAL A 70 -10.99 20.30 -3.58
C VAL A 70 -10.69 21.76 -3.22
N THR A 71 -10.68 22.06 -1.92
CA THR A 71 -10.27 23.36 -1.38
C THR A 71 -8.92 23.14 -0.70
N SER A 72 -8.00 24.10 -0.68
CA SER A 72 -6.69 23.96 0.00
C SER A 72 -6.79 23.89 1.54
N LYS A 73 -7.93 23.41 2.06
CA LYS A 73 -8.29 23.30 3.46
C LYS A 73 -8.95 21.95 3.75
N LEU A 74 -8.58 21.36 4.87
CA LEU A 74 -9.25 20.22 5.48
C LEU A 74 -10.09 20.75 6.65
N GLU A 75 -11.43 20.70 6.54
CA GLU A 75 -12.32 21.14 7.63
C GLU A 75 -11.98 22.56 8.14
N GLN A 76 -11.72 23.50 7.22
CA GLN A 76 -11.26 24.88 7.47
C GLN A 76 -9.79 25.05 7.89
N ILE A 77 -9.06 23.97 8.16
CA ILE A 77 -7.65 23.99 8.52
C ILE A 77 -6.80 23.98 7.24
N THR A 78 -5.86 24.92 7.10
CA THR A 78 -4.97 24.96 5.92
C THR A 78 -4.00 23.77 5.92
N ILE A 79 -3.54 23.35 4.74
CA ILE A 79 -2.51 22.30 4.61
C ILE A 79 -1.25 22.66 5.43
N GLN A 80 -0.84 23.94 5.40
CA GLN A 80 0.30 24.42 6.20
C GLN A 80 0.08 24.23 7.70
N THR A 81 -1.13 24.51 8.20
CA THR A 81 -1.47 24.27 9.61
C THR A 81 -1.39 22.78 9.96
N VAL A 82 -1.87 21.89 9.08
CA VAL A 82 -1.73 20.43 9.28
C VAL A 82 -0.26 20.02 9.33
N GLN A 83 0.57 20.53 8.43
CA GLN A 83 2.02 20.25 8.42
C GLN A 83 2.71 20.76 9.68
N ASN A 84 2.34 21.93 10.19
CA ASN A 84 2.86 22.47 11.45
C ASN A 84 2.47 21.60 12.65
N LEU A 85 1.21 21.12 12.71
CA LEU A 85 0.77 20.21 13.76
C LEU A 85 1.50 18.86 13.70
N LEU A 86 1.73 18.32 12.50
CA LEU A 86 2.53 17.11 12.31
C LEU A 86 3.99 17.33 12.72
N HIS A 87 4.56 18.49 12.43
CA HIS A 87 5.90 18.84 12.89
C HIS A 87 5.98 18.81 14.42
N ILE A 88 5.02 19.41 15.12
CA ILE A 88 4.96 19.34 16.59
C ILE A 88 4.83 17.88 17.05
N PHE A 89 3.90 17.12 16.47
CA PHE A 89 3.69 15.71 16.81
C PHE A 89 4.94 14.86 16.66
N LEU A 90 5.66 15.01 15.54
CA LEU A 90 6.84 14.21 15.23
C LEU A 90 8.08 14.69 15.99
N TYR A 91 8.29 15.99 16.19
CA TYR A 91 9.53 16.50 16.81
C TYR A 91 9.42 16.78 18.31
N LYS A 92 8.21 16.87 18.87
CA LYS A 92 7.97 17.08 20.31
C LYS A 92 7.42 15.81 20.97
N ASN A 93 7.75 14.64 20.43
CA ASN A 93 7.45 13.37 21.08
C ASN A 93 8.46 13.09 22.20
N VAL A 94 7.97 12.65 23.35
CA VAL A 94 8.77 12.33 24.54
C VAL A 94 8.20 11.07 25.17
N PHE A 95 9.06 10.14 25.57
CA PHE A 95 8.67 8.93 26.31
C PHE A 95 9.69 8.61 27.41
N SER A 96 9.25 7.93 28.46
CA SER A 96 10.11 7.49 29.56
C SER A 96 10.40 5.98 29.45
N TYR A 97 11.65 5.60 29.71
CA TYR A 97 12.05 4.20 29.84
C TYR A 97 13.21 4.09 30.83
N LYS A 98 13.11 3.21 31.83
CA LYS A 98 14.12 3.03 32.89
C LYS A 98 14.60 4.37 33.48
N ASP A 99 13.64 5.19 33.92
CA ASP A 99 13.84 6.52 34.54
C ASP A 99 14.63 7.53 33.69
N LYS A 100 14.70 7.29 32.37
CA LYS A 100 15.30 8.21 31.39
C LYS A 100 14.24 8.69 30.42
N ILE A 101 14.39 9.94 30.01
CA ILE A 101 13.53 10.60 29.02
C ILE A 101 14.18 10.50 27.65
N TYR A 102 13.43 10.03 26.67
CA TYR A 102 13.87 9.83 25.30
C TYR A 102 12.96 10.56 24.32
N THR A 103 13.50 10.88 23.16
CA THR A 103 12.75 11.36 22.01
C THR A 103 13.02 10.46 20.81
N CYS A 104 11.98 10.17 20.06
CA CYS A 104 12.06 9.43 18.81
C CYS A 104 12.54 10.40 17.73
N THR A 105 13.82 10.34 17.37
CA THR A 105 14.43 11.23 16.37
C THR A 105 14.30 10.74 14.94
N LYS A 106 13.90 9.47 14.77
CA LYS A 106 13.62 8.83 13.49
C LYS A 106 12.33 8.04 13.62
N HIS A 107 11.49 8.07 12.59
CA HIS A 107 10.20 7.37 12.52
C HIS A 107 9.12 7.97 13.42
N SER A 108 7.88 7.59 13.13
CA SER A 108 6.73 7.95 13.97
C SER A 108 6.70 7.04 15.21
N PRO A 109 6.32 7.55 16.39
CA PRO A 109 6.13 6.70 17.58
C PRO A 109 5.07 5.62 17.27
N ASN A 110 5.48 4.35 17.22
CA ASN A 110 4.71 3.20 16.70
C ASN A 110 3.39 2.86 17.46
N THR A 111 2.98 3.67 18.44
CA THR A 111 1.85 3.36 19.33
C THR A 111 0.62 4.25 19.12
N MET A 112 0.58 5.07 18.07
CA MET A 112 -0.48 6.06 17.88
C MET A 112 -1.29 5.83 16.60
N SER A 113 -2.62 6.01 16.68
CA SER A 113 -3.55 5.89 15.55
C SER A 113 -3.21 6.81 14.36
N LEU A 114 -2.47 7.89 14.63
CA LEU A 114 -1.93 8.79 13.62
C LEU A 114 -0.84 8.11 12.78
N THR A 115 -0.01 7.24 13.36
CA THR A 115 1.07 6.52 12.68
C THR A 115 0.54 5.58 11.60
N ASP A 116 -0.57 4.89 11.86
CA ASP A 116 -1.25 4.07 10.85
C ASP A 116 -1.79 4.92 9.69
N THR A 117 -2.30 6.11 10.02
CA THR A 117 -2.81 7.06 9.01
C THR A 117 -1.68 7.58 8.14
N LEU A 118 -0.54 7.96 8.75
CA LEU A 118 0.65 8.41 8.03
C LEU A 118 1.23 7.30 7.15
N SER A 119 1.26 6.07 7.65
CA SER A 119 1.70 4.90 6.89
C SER A 119 0.84 4.66 5.66
N ASN A 120 -0.49 4.76 5.80
CA ASN A 120 -1.40 4.61 4.66
C ASN A 120 -1.25 5.74 3.63
N ILE A 121 -1.04 6.98 4.07
CA ILE A 121 -0.75 8.10 3.17
C ILE A 121 0.56 7.84 2.40
N TYR A 122 1.61 7.38 3.10
CA TYR A 122 2.88 7.06 2.48
C TYR A 122 2.74 6.00 1.39
N LEU A 123 2.11 4.87 1.73
CA LEU A 123 1.86 3.78 0.79
C LEU A 123 0.96 4.24 -0.37
N SER A 124 0.00 5.14 -0.13
CA SER A 124 -0.82 5.76 -1.17
C SER A 124 0.03 6.54 -2.17
N VAL A 125 0.93 7.41 -1.70
CA VAL A 125 1.77 8.23 -2.60
C VAL A 125 2.72 7.33 -3.39
N TRP A 126 3.25 6.29 -2.76
CA TRP A 126 4.10 5.30 -3.42
C TRP A 126 3.33 4.54 -4.52
N GLN A 127 2.14 4.01 -4.21
CA GLN A 127 1.37 3.18 -5.15
C GLN A 127 0.76 3.97 -6.31
N THR A 128 0.60 5.30 -6.21
CA THR A 128 0.05 6.15 -7.27
C THR A 128 0.78 5.97 -8.61
N ARG A 129 2.08 5.66 -8.60
CA ARG A 129 2.86 5.38 -9.82
C ARG A 129 2.38 4.13 -10.52
N ILE A 130 2.18 3.06 -9.75
CA ILE A 130 1.65 1.78 -10.24
C ILE A 130 0.24 2.01 -10.78
N LEU A 131 -0.62 2.65 -9.98
CA LEU A 131 -2.00 2.95 -10.36
C LEU A 131 -2.09 3.73 -11.68
N LYS A 132 -1.23 4.73 -11.91
CA LYS A 132 -1.23 5.51 -13.15
C LYS A 132 -0.96 4.63 -14.37
N GLN A 133 -0.01 3.70 -14.27
CA GLN A 133 0.31 2.76 -15.35
C GLN A 133 -0.85 1.80 -15.60
N LEU A 134 -1.38 1.18 -14.55
CA LEU A 134 -2.41 0.14 -14.67
C LEU A 134 -3.76 0.69 -15.16
N ARG A 135 -4.11 1.91 -14.75
CA ARG A 135 -5.34 2.59 -15.20
C ARG A 135 -5.36 2.85 -16.70
N GLN A 136 -4.21 3.04 -17.34
CA GLN A 136 -4.15 3.21 -18.80
C GLN A 136 -4.55 1.94 -19.54
N ASN A 137 -4.35 0.78 -18.92
CA ASN A 137 -4.60 -0.54 -19.50
C ASN A 137 -5.89 -1.19 -18.97
N ASN A 138 -6.67 -0.50 -18.13
CA ASN A 138 -7.77 -1.10 -17.37
C ASN A 138 -7.35 -2.39 -16.65
N GLU A 139 -6.19 -2.35 -15.98
CA GLU A 139 -5.66 -3.47 -15.21
C GLU A 139 -6.09 -3.38 -13.75
N LEU A 140 -6.47 -4.53 -13.18
CA LEU A 140 -6.88 -4.61 -11.78
C LEU A 140 -5.72 -4.27 -10.85
N PHE A 141 -6.01 -3.47 -9.83
CA PHE A 141 -5.11 -3.15 -8.73
C PHE A 141 -5.85 -3.19 -7.40
N GLY A 142 -5.19 -3.66 -6.35
CA GLY A 142 -5.59 -3.34 -4.98
C GLY A 142 -4.52 -3.64 -3.95
N ARG A 143 -4.70 -3.05 -2.77
CA ARG A 143 -3.80 -3.19 -1.63
C ARG A 143 -4.53 -3.73 -0.41
N TYR A 144 -3.93 -4.69 0.27
CA TYR A 144 -4.32 -5.12 1.61
C TYR A 144 -3.16 -4.86 2.57
N LYS A 145 -3.30 -3.85 3.43
CA LYS A 145 -2.23 -3.40 4.35
C LYS A 145 -0.93 -3.09 3.59
N ASP A 146 0.14 -3.84 3.85
CA ASP A 146 1.48 -3.72 3.25
C ASP A 146 1.64 -4.56 1.97
N GLN A 147 0.60 -5.28 1.55
CA GLN A 147 0.63 -6.16 0.38
C GLN A 147 -0.20 -5.57 -0.75
N ILE A 148 0.39 -5.51 -1.94
CA ILE A 148 -0.25 -5.05 -3.17
C ILE A 148 -0.42 -6.23 -4.10
N PHE A 149 -1.55 -6.26 -4.81
CA PHE A 149 -1.81 -7.16 -5.92
C PHE A 149 -2.23 -6.36 -7.15
N PHE A 150 -1.72 -6.75 -8.30
CA PHE A 150 -2.23 -6.26 -9.57
C PHE A 150 -2.05 -7.25 -10.71
N ILE A 151 -2.82 -7.02 -11.76
CA ILE A 151 -2.79 -7.76 -13.02
C ILE A 151 -1.90 -7.02 -14.01
N TRP A 152 -1.10 -7.76 -14.77
CA TRP A 152 -0.26 -7.23 -15.83
C TRP A 152 -0.51 -8.03 -17.10
N ASN A 153 -1.21 -7.41 -18.05
CA ASN A 153 -1.60 -7.98 -19.33
C ASN A 153 -0.55 -7.74 -20.42
N SER A 154 0.39 -6.81 -20.21
CA SER A 154 1.52 -6.68 -21.13
C SER A 154 2.40 -7.94 -21.04
N SER A 155 2.56 -8.63 -22.16
CA SER A 155 3.12 -9.98 -22.25
C SER A 155 4.60 -10.11 -21.84
N ASN A 156 5.23 -9.04 -21.36
CA ASN A 156 6.65 -8.98 -21.08
C ASN A 156 6.93 -8.74 -19.58
N ALA A 157 7.50 -9.75 -18.93
CA ALA A 157 7.95 -9.65 -17.54
C ALA A 157 9.16 -8.72 -17.37
N GLU A 158 9.98 -8.54 -18.41
CA GLU A 158 11.13 -7.63 -18.38
C GLU A 158 10.69 -6.18 -18.30
N ASP A 159 9.65 -5.79 -19.05
CA ASP A 159 9.07 -4.43 -18.99
C ASP A 159 8.50 -4.13 -17.61
N LEU A 160 7.79 -5.09 -17.02
CA LEU A 160 7.29 -4.96 -15.64
C LEU A 160 8.46 -4.85 -14.65
N ASN A 161 9.52 -5.61 -14.85
CA ASN A 161 10.70 -5.53 -14.00
C ASN A 161 11.37 -4.16 -14.12
N ALA A 162 11.59 -3.65 -15.33
CA ALA A 162 12.14 -2.32 -15.58
C ALA A 162 11.28 -1.23 -14.93
N PHE A 163 9.95 -1.29 -15.13
CA PHE A 163 9.01 -0.36 -14.50
C PHE A 163 9.14 -0.35 -12.97
N LEU A 164 9.15 -1.53 -12.34
CA LEU A 164 9.30 -1.61 -10.88
C LEU A 164 10.68 -1.12 -10.39
N GLN A 165 11.73 -1.24 -11.20
CA GLN A 165 13.03 -0.64 -10.86
C GLN A 165 12.97 0.89 -10.88
N THR A 166 12.30 1.51 -11.86
CA THR A 166 12.14 2.98 -11.86
C THR A 166 11.41 3.51 -10.61
N ILE A 167 10.49 2.71 -10.05
CA ILE A 167 9.82 3.05 -8.80
C ILE A 167 10.79 2.94 -7.63
N ARG A 168 11.58 1.87 -7.59
CA ARG A 168 12.61 1.65 -6.55
C ARG A 168 13.64 2.77 -6.53
N ASP A 169 14.15 3.18 -7.68
CA ASP A 169 15.18 4.22 -7.78
C ASP A 169 14.67 5.57 -7.25
N LYS A 170 13.37 5.84 -7.43
CA LYS A 170 12.74 7.06 -6.93
C LYS A 170 12.34 6.99 -5.44
N PHE A 171 12.27 5.80 -4.86
CA PHE A 171 11.96 5.58 -3.45
C PHE A 171 12.95 4.58 -2.84
N PRO A 172 14.24 4.95 -2.74
CA PRO A 172 15.31 4.02 -2.37
C PRO A 172 15.19 3.51 -0.93
N THR A 173 14.43 4.20 -0.09
CA THR A 173 14.13 3.81 1.29
C THR A 173 13.09 2.69 1.36
N VAL A 174 12.26 2.51 0.34
CA VAL A 174 11.18 1.52 0.34
C VAL A 174 11.71 0.17 -0.12
N GLN A 175 11.74 -0.78 0.81
CA GLN A 175 12.09 -2.17 0.51
C GLN A 175 10.82 -2.94 0.13
N PHE A 176 10.85 -3.61 -1.01
CA PHE A 176 9.74 -4.46 -1.42
C PHE A 176 10.21 -5.77 -2.06
N GLN A 177 9.49 -6.83 -1.75
CA GLN A 177 9.61 -8.13 -2.38
C GLN A 177 8.48 -8.29 -3.40
N LYS A 178 8.80 -8.83 -4.57
CA LYS A 178 7.83 -9.04 -5.65
C LYS A 178 7.77 -10.50 -6.07
N LEU A 179 6.59 -10.97 -6.44
CA LEU A 179 6.36 -12.24 -7.09
C LEU A 179 5.53 -11.97 -8.35
N ILE A 180 6.11 -12.27 -9.51
CA ILE A 180 5.49 -12.08 -10.83
C ILE A 180 5.39 -13.44 -11.49
N ARG A 181 4.18 -13.98 -11.64
CA ARG A 181 3.95 -15.31 -12.21
C ARG A 181 2.55 -15.39 -12.83
N SER A 182 2.32 -16.38 -13.69
CA SER A 182 0.97 -16.77 -14.11
C SER A 182 0.17 -17.41 -12.97
N SER A 183 0.80 -17.73 -11.84
CA SER A 183 0.13 -18.22 -10.64
C SER A 183 0.81 -17.71 -9.36
N VAL A 184 0.01 -17.21 -8.42
CA VAL A 184 0.50 -16.61 -7.17
C VAL A 184 -0.43 -16.94 -6.00
N PRO A 185 0.10 -17.10 -4.77
CA PRO A 185 -0.69 -17.01 -3.56
C PRO A 185 -0.91 -15.54 -3.18
N PHE A 186 -2.14 -15.17 -2.79
CA PHE A 186 -2.47 -13.86 -2.24
C PHE A 186 -3.72 -13.96 -1.35
N LEU A 187 -3.67 -13.36 -0.15
CA LEU A 187 -4.78 -13.34 0.83
C LEU A 187 -5.50 -14.68 1.00
N GLY A 188 -4.77 -15.74 1.33
CA GLY A 188 -5.39 -17.06 1.56
C GLY A 188 -5.97 -17.73 0.30
N ALA A 189 -5.78 -17.14 -0.89
CA ALA A 189 -6.14 -17.75 -2.16
C ALA A 189 -4.90 -18.09 -2.97
N TYR A 190 -4.94 -19.20 -3.70
CA TYR A 190 -4.03 -19.48 -4.80
C TYR A 190 -4.77 -19.20 -6.09
N ILE A 191 -4.23 -18.30 -6.90
CA ILE A 191 -4.80 -17.89 -8.19
C ILE A 191 -3.84 -18.26 -9.32
N ALA A 192 -4.38 -18.67 -10.45
CA ALA A 192 -3.63 -19.05 -11.63
C ALA A 192 -4.37 -18.65 -12.91
N ASN A 193 -3.65 -18.09 -13.86
CA ASN A 193 -4.10 -17.90 -15.22
C ASN A 193 -3.79 -19.18 -16.01
N ARG A 194 -4.84 -19.92 -16.37
CA ARG A 194 -4.74 -21.13 -17.20
C ARG A 194 -5.34 -20.83 -18.56
N GLN A 195 -4.48 -20.43 -19.51
CA GLN A 195 -4.89 -20.12 -20.88
C GLN A 195 -6.02 -19.07 -20.94
N GLY A 196 -5.84 -17.94 -20.23
CA GLY A 196 -6.82 -16.84 -20.21
C GLY A 196 -8.02 -17.09 -19.30
N LYS A 197 -8.03 -18.20 -18.53
CA LYS A 197 -9.08 -18.51 -17.56
C LYS A 197 -8.52 -18.43 -16.15
N LEU A 198 -9.27 -17.78 -15.26
CA LEU A 198 -8.96 -17.77 -13.84
C LEU A 198 -9.22 -19.14 -13.25
N PHE A 199 -8.21 -19.69 -12.61
CA PHE A 199 -8.32 -20.82 -11.70
C PHE A 199 -7.98 -20.31 -10.29
N SER A 200 -8.82 -20.62 -9.31
CA SER A 200 -8.59 -20.24 -7.93
C SER A 200 -8.90 -21.39 -6.97
N ARG A 201 -8.20 -21.41 -5.83
CA ARG A 201 -8.53 -22.29 -4.69
C ARG A 201 -8.17 -21.60 -3.38
N VAL A 202 -8.90 -21.92 -2.32
CA VAL A 202 -8.56 -21.48 -0.97
C VAL A 202 -7.33 -22.25 -0.48
N VAL A 203 -6.40 -21.53 0.14
CA VAL A 203 -5.19 -22.06 0.76
C VAL A 203 -5.17 -21.64 2.23
N HIS A 204 -5.44 -22.61 3.10
CA HIS A 204 -5.19 -22.44 4.53
C HIS A 204 -3.69 -22.55 4.79
N HIS A 205 -3.07 -21.44 5.19
CA HIS A 205 -1.78 -21.52 5.85
C HIS A 205 -2.04 -21.96 7.29
N PRO A 206 -1.36 -23.02 7.80
CA PRO A 206 -1.46 -23.35 9.21
C PRO A 206 -0.92 -22.14 10.00
N ILE A 207 -1.82 -21.43 10.67
CA ILE A 207 -1.45 -20.37 11.59
C ILE A 207 -0.84 -21.08 12.80
N ILE A 208 0.49 -21.24 12.80
CA ILE A 208 1.21 -21.57 14.04
C ILE A 208 1.17 -20.30 14.88
N GLN A 209 0.08 -20.11 15.62
CA GLN A 209 0.06 -19.17 16.73
C GLN A 209 0.99 -19.75 17.79
N ASN A 210 2.19 -19.19 17.91
CA ASN A 210 3.05 -19.44 19.05
C ASN A 210 2.36 -18.83 20.29
N TYR A 211 1.56 -19.63 20.96
CA TYR A 211 1.11 -19.29 22.31
C TYR A 211 2.31 -19.47 23.24
N THR A 212 2.90 -18.37 23.69
CA THR A 212 3.62 -18.39 24.98
C THR A 212 2.56 -18.45 26.05
N LEU A 213 2.42 -19.64 26.67
CA LEU A 213 1.69 -19.77 27.93
C LEU A 213 2.42 -18.95 29.01
N PRO A 214 1.66 -18.35 29.96
CA PRO A 214 2.21 -17.53 31.04
C PRO A 214 3.15 -18.29 31.96
#